data_AF-A0A2E2EF40-F1
#
_entry.id   AF-A0A2E2EF40-F1
#
_cell.length_a   1.000
_cell.length_b   1.000
_cell.length_c   1.000
_cell.angle_alpha   90.00
_cell.angle_beta   90.00
_cell.angle_gamma   90.00
#
_symmetry.space_group_name_H-M   'P 1'
#
loop_
_entity.id
_entity.type
_entity.pdbx_description
1 polymer ?
#
loop_
_entity_poly.entity_id
_entity_poly.type
_entity_poly.pdbx_seq_one_letter_code
_entity_poly.pdbx_strand_id
1 'polypeptide(L)'
;MDKGATNECFIWQNIYEKRFIHYIDSMEIDPVLKIIRIEIKARSFKHIHPLSNFYLKLKTRDSVCKLEYLSHSGNQIVFYFPEFLKLAEQRQSERLCLGHSEQLIGSFSLLSDLVPAANDAYKLHIADISSGGMAILVPARNFHFVKESVATTFHGANE
;
A
#
# COMPACT_ATOMS: atom_id res chain seq x y z
N MET A 1 6.14 -12.13 -17.11
CA MET A 1 6.36 -10.68 -17.08
C MET A 1 5.35 -10.11 -16.09
N ASP A 2 5.77 -9.98 -14.83
CA ASP A 2 4.99 -9.33 -13.79
C ASP A 2 4.96 -7.82 -14.06
N LYS A 3 3.79 -7.33 -14.46
CA LYS A 3 3.53 -5.90 -14.54
C LYS A 3 3.30 -5.40 -13.11
N GLY A 4 3.98 -4.28 -12.80
CA GLY A 4 4.05 -3.67 -11.48
C GLY A 4 2.69 -3.47 -10.81
N ALA A 5 2.74 -3.30 -9.50
CA ALA A 5 1.60 -3.00 -8.64
C ALA A 5 0.86 -1.74 -9.11
N THR A 6 -0.03 -1.92 -10.08
CA THR A 6 -0.98 -0.93 -10.56
C THR A 6 -2.08 -0.79 -9.51
N ASN A 7 -2.63 0.43 -9.44
CA ASN A 7 -3.72 0.87 -8.59
C ASN A 7 -5.04 0.08 -8.80
N GLU A 8 -5.02 -1.22 -8.53
CA GLU A 8 -6.09 -2.17 -8.82
C GLU A 8 -6.86 -2.49 -7.54
N CYS A 9 -8.20 -2.50 -7.64
CA CYS A 9 -9.05 -2.99 -6.56
C CYS A 9 -8.84 -4.50 -6.42
N PHE A 10 -8.65 -4.97 -5.20
CA PHE A 10 -8.48 -6.39 -4.93
C PHE A 10 -9.16 -6.77 -3.62
N ILE A 11 -9.60 -8.02 -3.56
CA ILE A 11 -9.92 -8.66 -2.29
C ILE A 11 -8.75 -9.51 -1.83
N TRP A 12 -8.61 -9.71 -0.52
CA TRP A 12 -7.64 -10.66 0.00
C TRP A 12 -8.18 -11.42 1.21
N GLN A 13 -7.59 -12.59 1.44
CA GLN A 13 -7.80 -13.40 2.63
C GLN A 13 -6.45 -13.79 3.23
N ASN A 14 -6.42 -13.97 4.55
CA ASN A 14 -5.32 -14.62 5.24
C ASN A 14 -5.78 -16.05 5.56
N ILE A 15 -5.16 -17.05 4.94
CA ILE A 15 -5.50 -18.47 5.09
C ILE A 15 -4.20 -19.20 5.43
N TYR A 16 -4.17 -19.89 6.57
CA TYR A 16 -2.97 -20.60 7.08
C TYR A 16 -1.71 -19.73 7.05
N GLU A 17 -1.79 -18.52 7.63
CA GLU A 17 -0.69 -17.53 7.70
C GLU A 17 -0.20 -16.99 6.34
N LYS A 18 -0.82 -17.41 5.24
CA LYS A 18 -0.50 -16.95 3.90
C LYS A 18 -1.57 -15.97 3.42
N ARG A 19 -1.13 -14.86 2.84
CA ARG A 19 -1.99 -13.87 2.20
C ARG A 19 -2.28 -14.28 0.75
N PHE A 20 -3.56 -14.41 0.42
CA PHE A 20 -4.04 -14.66 -0.94
C PHE A 20 -4.72 -13.40 -1.46
N ILE A 21 -4.25 -12.87 -2.58
CA ILE A 21 -4.76 -11.64 -3.20
C ILE A 21 -5.48 -12.02 -4.49
N HIS A 22 -6.67 -11.46 -4.68
CA HIS A 22 -7.50 -11.67 -5.86
C HIS A 22 -7.89 -10.32 -6.44
N TYR A 23 -7.35 -10.02 -7.62
CA TYR A 23 -7.71 -8.83 -8.38
C TYR A 23 -9.14 -8.92 -8.87
N ILE A 24 -9.86 -7.81 -8.76
CA ILE A 24 -11.27 -7.69 -9.10
C ILE A 24 -11.39 -7.36 -10.58
N ASP A 25 -12.14 -8.19 -11.32
CA ASP A 25 -12.45 -7.94 -12.72
C ASP A 25 -13.66 -7.00 -12.85
N SER A 26 -14.70 -7.19 -12.02
CA SER A 26 -15.87 -6.32 -11.97
C SER A 26 -16.47 -6.23 -10.55
N MET A 27 -17.13 -5.10 -10.23
CA MET A 27 -17.80 -4.89 -8.95
C MET A 27 -19.14 -4.20 -9.19
N GLU A 28 -20.21 -4.75 -8.62
CA GLU A 28 -21.56 -4.20 -8.65
C GLU A 28 -22.06 -4.02 -7.22
N ILE A 29 -22.74 -2.91 -6.94
CA ILE A 29 -23.34 -2.61 -5.65
C ILE A 29 -24.85 -2.58 -5.86
N ASP A 30 -25.57 -3.38 -5.08
CA ASP A 30 -27.02 -3.33 -4.99
C ASP A 30 -27.40 -2.60 -3.68
N PRO A 31 -27.76 -1.30 -3.75
CA PRO A 31 -28.03 -0.51 -2.56
C PRO A 31 -29.35 -0.89 -1.89
N VAL A 32 -30.29 -1.51 -2.64
CA VAL A 32 -31.59 -1.93 -2.10
C VAL A 32 -31.41 -3.17 -1.24
N LEU A 33 -30.66 -4.15 -1.76
CA LEU A 33 -30.36 -5.38 -1.04
C LEU A 33 -29.18 -5.24 -0.07
N LYS A 34 -28.48 -4.10 -0.07
CA LYS A 34 -27.26 -3.84 0.71
C LYS A 34 -26.21 -4.95 0.51
N ILE A 35 -25.91 -5.27 -0.75
CA ILE A 35 -24.89 -6.27 -1.10
C ILE A 35 -23.91 -5.73 -2.14
N ILE A 36 -22.73 -6.35 -2.17
CA ILE A 36 -21.69 -6.13 -3.16
C ILE A 36 -21.43 -7.45 -3.88
N ARG A 37 -21.49 -7.43 -5.21
CA ARG A 37 -21.09 -8.56 -6.06
C ARG A 37 -19.73 -8.25 -6.66
N ILE A 38 -18.77 -9.16 -6.44
CA ILE A 38 -17.39 -9.02 -6.90
C ILE A 38 -17.06 -10.20 -7.81
N GLU A 39 -16.63 -9.91 -9.02
CA GLU A 39 -16.11 -10.90 -9.95
C GLU A 39 -14.59 -10.95 -9.89
N ILE A 40 -14.04 -12.16 -9.80
CA ILE A 40 -12.59 -12.39 -9.86
C ILE A 40 -12.27 -13.49 -10.90
N LYS A 41 -11.03 -13.53 -11.39
CA LYS A 41 -10.59 -14.56 -12.34
C LYS A 41 -10.86 -15.97 -11.82
N ALA A 42 -11.42 -16.84 -12.66
CA ALA A 42 -11.75 -18.24 -12.32
C ALA A 42 -10.61 -19.02 -11.63
N ARG A 43 -9.37 -18.84 -12.11
CA ARG A 43 -8.18 -19.50 -11.53
C ARG A 43 -7.92 -19.13 -10.08
N SER A 44 -8.41 -17.97 -9.64
CA SER A 44 -8.24 -17.43 -8.30
C SER A 44 -9.19 -18.05 -7.28
N PHE A 45 -10.29 -18.69 -7.71
CA PHE A 45 -11.29 -19.30 -6.83
C PHE A 45 -10.76 -20.47 -6.00
N LYS A 46 -9.71 -21.17 -6.48
CA LYS A 46 -9.10 -22.31 -5.78
C LYS A 46 -8.58 -21.96 -4.38
N HIS A 47 -8.41 -20.69 -4.08
CA HIS A 47 -7.86 -20.21 -2.82
C HIS A 47 -8.86 -19.37 -2.01
N ILE A 48 -10.16 -19.47 -2.32
CA ILE A 48 -11.20 -18.85 -1.52
C ILE A 48 -11.59 -19.77 -0.37
N HIS A 49 -11.63 -19.21 0.83
CA HIS A 49 -12.11 -19.92 2.01
C HIS A 49 -13.26 -19.14 2.67
N PRO A 50 -14.53 -19.57 2.52
CA PRO A 50 -15.69 -18.82 3.00
C PRO A 50 -15.67 -18.45 4.50
N LEU A 51 -15.06 -19.30 5.34
CA LEU A 51 -14.96 -19.05 6.78
C LEU A 51 -13.81 -18.10 7.17
N SER A 52 -12.92 -17.74 6.24
CA SER A 52 -11.85 -16.78 6.51
C SER A 52 -12.33 -15.36 6.24
N ASN A 53 -11.80 -14.39 6.98
CA ASN A 53 -12.14 -12.99 6.81
C ASN A 53 -11.73 -12.51 5.41
N PHE A 54 -12.68 -11.85 4.73
CA PHE A 54 -12.41 -11.14 3.48
C PHE A 54 -12.16 -9.68 3.78
N TYR A 55 -11.23 -9.11 3.04
CA TYR A 55 -10.96 -7.68 3.06
C TYR A 55 -10.91 -7.17 1.63
N LEU A 56 -11.42 -5.96 1.43
CA LEU A 56 -11.44 -5.28 0.15
C LEU A 56 -10.58 -4.03 0.22
N LYS A 57 -9.66 -3.90 -0.74
CA LYS A 57 -8.94 -2.65 -1.01
C LYS A 57 -9.59 -1.98 -2.21
N LEU A 58 -10.10 -0.77 -1.99
CA LEU A 58 -10.59 0.11 -3.04
C LEU A 58 -9.46 1.01 -3.53
N LYS A 59 -9.49 1.33 -4.82
CA LYS A 59 -8.58 2.31 -5.43
C LYS A 59 -8.77 3.71 -4.83
N THR A 60 -10.01 4.09 -4.51
CA THR A 60 -10.34 5.41 -3.99
C THR A 60 -9.81 5.58 -2.57
N ARG A 61 -8.94 6.57 -2.36
CA ARG A 61 -8.37 6.96 -1.04
C ARG A 61 -7.71 5.80 -0.27
N ASP A 62 -7.18 4.82 -0.99
CA ASP A 62 -6.63 3.58 -0.41
C ASP A 62 -7.56 2.94 0.65
N SER A 63 -8.87 3.04 0.42
CA SER A 63 -9.86 2.62 1.42
C SER A 63 -9.84 1.11 1.59
N VAL A 64 -9.95 0.67 2.84
CA VAL A 64 -10.01 -0.74 3.21
C VAL A 64 -11.28 -1.00 4.00
N CYS A 65 -12.01 -2.06 3.65
CA CYS A 65 -13.10 -2.56 4.47
C CYS A 65 -12.98 -4.07 4.67
N LYS A 66 -13.53 -4.53 5.80
CA LYS A 66 -13.78 -5.94 6.04
C LYS A 66 -15.12 -6.27 5.38
N LEU A 67 -15.17 -7.38 4.64
CA LEU A 67 -16.37 -7.88 4.00
C LEU A 67 -16.90 -9.10 4.73
N GLU A 68 -18.22 -9.19 4.84
CA GLU A 68 -18.92 -10.36 5.33
C GLU A 68 -19.41 -11.19 4.14
N TYR A 69 -18.96 -12.43 4.07
CA TYR A 69 -19.27 -13.36 2.99
C TYR A 69 -20.74 -13.80 3.07
N LEU A 70 -21.46 -13.70 1.94
CA LEU A 70 -22.83 -14.20 1.81
C LEU A 70 -22.87 -15.50 1.02
N SER A 71 -22.36 -15.49 -0.21
CA SER A 71 -22.38 -16.64 -1.12
C SER A 71 -21.36 -16.47 -2.25
N HIS A 72 -21.19 -17.50 -3.07
CA HIS A 72 -20.52 -17.39 -4.35
C HIS A 72 -21.21 -18.27 -5.39
N SER A 73 -21.09 -17.90 -6.67
CA SER A 73 -21.54 -18.68 -7.80
C SER A 73 -20.62 -18.44 -8.99
N GLY A 74 -20.05 -19.50 -9.54
CA GLY A 74 -19.05 -19.39 -10.61
C GLY A 74 -17.87 -18.51 -10.20
N ASN A 75 -17.67 -17.42 -10.94
CA ASN A 75 -16.59 -16.46 -10.71
C ASN A 75 -17.00 -15.24 -9.85
N GLN A 76 -18.22 -15.25 -9.32
CA GLN A 76 -18.78 -14.14 -8.57
C GLN A 76 -18.90 -14.50 -7.09
N ILE A 77 -18.44 -13.60 -6.23
CA ILE A 77 -18.61 -13.66 -4.78
C ILE A 77 -19.55 -12.55 -4.37
N VAL A 78 -20.49 -12.87 -3.50
CA VAL A 78 -21.46 -11.92 -2.96
C VAL A 78 -21.13 -11.68 -1.49
N PHE A 79 -21.08 -10.40 -1.13
CA PHE A 79 -20.81 -9.91 0.21
C PHE A 79 -21.94 -9.02 0.68
N TYR A 80 -22.15 -8.93 1.99
CA TYR A 80 -22.93 -7.82 2.55
C TYR A 80 -22.19 -6.51 2.33
N PHE A 81 -22.97 -5.44 2.16
CA PHE A 81 -22.41 -4.09 2.11
C PHE A 81 -21.75 -3.77 3.47
N PRO A 82 -20.49 -3.30 3.48
CA PRO A 82 -19.76 -3.09 4.71
C PRO A 82 -20.36 -1.93 5.50
N GLU A 83 -20.61 -2.15 6.80
CA GLU A 83 -21.06 -1.07 7.71
C GLU A 83 -19.94 -0.05 7.98
N PHE A 84 -18.68 -0.49 7.91
CA PHE A 84 -17.52 0.33 8.24
C PHE A 84 -16.50 0.31 7.11
N LEU A 85 -16.12 1.51 6.66
CA LEU A 85 -15.03 1.74 5.72
C LEU A 85 -13.89 2.41 6.48
N LYS A 86 -12.72 1.76 6.53
CA LYS A 86 -11.51 2.39 7.06
C LYS A 86 -10.77 3.06 5.92
N LEU A 87 -10.77 4.39 5.92
CA LEU A 87 -9.89 5.16 5.04
C LEU A 87 -8.44 4.96 5.50
N ALA A 88 -7.51 4.72 4.57
CA ALA A 88 -6.09 4.67 4.90
C ALA A 88 -5.48 6.07 5.11
N GLU A 89 -6.31 7.12 5.24
CA GLU A 89 -5.88 8.49 5.47
C GLU A 89 -5.45 8.68 6.94
N GLN A 90 -4.21 8.27 7.25
CA GLN A 90 -3.38 8.90 8.28
C GLN A 90 -2.33 9.79 7.60
N ARG A 91 -2.75 10.67 6.68
CA ARG A 91 -1.84 11.69 6.14
C ARG A 91 -2.54 13.03 6.14
N GLN A 92 -1.91 13.99 6.83
CA GLN A 92 -2.35 15.39 6.86
C GLN A 92 -2.09 16.11 5.52
N SER A 93 -1.35 15.49 4.60
CA SER A 93 -0.93 16.11 3.35
C SER A 93 -0.80 15.13 2.18
N GLU A 94 -1.23 15.59 1.01
CA GLU A 94 -1.11 14.87 -0.27
C GLU A 94 0.35 14.69 -0.70
N ARG A 95 0.62 13.64 -1.47
CA ARG A 95 1.93 13.35 -2.05
C ARG A 95 1.91 13.55 -3.55
N LEU A 96 2.96 14.18 -4.06
CA LEU A 96 3.34 14.08 -5.46
C LEU A 96 4.17 12.81 -5.64
N CYS A 97 3.55 11.77 -6.22
CA CYS A 97 4.25 10.56 -6.62
C CYS A 97 4.84 10.75 -8.02
N LEU A 98 6.13 10.55 -8.18
CA LEU A 98 6.81 10.72 -9.46
C LEU A 98 6.75 9.39 -10.24
N GLY A 99 6.36 9.47 -11.51
CA GLY A 99 6.29 8.28 -12.37
C GLY A 99 7.68 7.71 -12.69
N HIS A 100 7.74 6.45 -13.13
CA HIS A 100 9.02 5.82 -13.53
C HIS A 100 9.78 6.58 -14.64
N SER A 101 9.09 7.37 -15.45
CA SER A 101 9.66 8.25 -16.49
C SER A 101 10.11 9.62 -15.96
N GLU A 102 9.67 10.01 -14.76
CA GLU A 102 9.97 11.29 -14.13
C GLU A 102 11.06 11.06 -13.09
N GLN A 103 12.31 10.97 -13.54
CA GLN A 103 13.43 10.81 -12.62
C GLN A 103 13.76 12.15 -11.96
N LEU A 104 13.19 12.42 -10.79
CA LEU A 104 13.67 13.49 -9.93
C LEU A 104 14.85 12.98 -9.09
N ILE A 105 16.01 13.62 -9.27
CA ILE A 105 17.23 13.30 -8.54
C ILE A 105 17.51 14.43 -7.55
N GLY A 106 17.46 14.12 -6.25
CA GLY A 106 17.88 15.02 -5.19
C GLY A 106 19.38 14.91 -4.93
N SER A 107 20.06 16.03 -4.73
CA SER A 107 21.44 16.06 -4.23
C SER A 107 21.42 16.35 -2.73
N PHE A 108 21.87 15.39 -1.93
CA PHE A 108 21.91 15.47 -0.47
C PHE A 108 23.36 15.57 -0.02
N SER A 109 23.66 16.55 0.82
CA SER A 109 24.97 16.69 1.45
C SER A 109 24.84 16.30 2.92
N LEU A 110 25.56 15.26 3.32
CA LEU A 110 25.68 14.83 4.70
C LEU A 110 27.09 15.15 5.20
N LEU A 111 27.21 15.51 6.48
CA LEU A 111 28.52 15.66 7.11
C LEU A 111 29.23 14.32 7.08
N SER A 112 30.50 14.32 6.70
CA SER A 112 31.30 13.10 6.64
C SER A 112 31.83 12.74 8.02
N ASP A 113 31.60 11.51 8.47
CA ASP A 113 32.14 10.99 9.74
C ASP A 113 33.65 10.70 9.65
N LEU A 114 34.20 10.64 8.43
CA LEU A 114 35.59 10.30 8.17
C LEU A 114 36.51 11.53 8.16
N VAL A 115 35.99 12.70 7.77
CA VAL A 115 36.78 13.93 7.62
C VAL A 115 36.03 15.11 8.23
N PRO A 116 36.56 15.73 9.31
CA PRO A 116 35.96 16.92 9.90
C PRO A 116 35.78 18.03 8.86
N ALA A 117 34.58 18.59 8.79
CA ALA A 117 34.18 19.64 7.85
C ALA A 117 34.10 19.26 6.35
N ALA A 118 34.23 17.97 5.99
CA ALA A 118 33.88 17.51 4.65
C ALA A 118 32.40 17.09 4.60
N ASN A 119 31.77 17.32 3.44
CA ASN A 119 30.42 16.84 3.17
C ASN A 119 30.47 15.77 2.08
N ASP A 120 29.83 14.64 2.35
CA ASP A 120 29.58 13.63 1.34
C ASP A 120 28.32 13.99 0.56
N ALA A 121 28.44 14.06 -0.77
CA ALA A 121 27.35 14.42 -1.67
C ALA A 121 26.76 13.18 -2.35
N TYR A 122 25.45 12.99 -2.17
CA TYR A 122 24.70 11.84 -2.69
C TYR A 122 23.63 12.28 -3.66
N LYS A 123 23.61 11.65 -4.83
CA LYS A 123 22.51 11.77 -5.79
C LYS A 123 21.55 10.60 -5.60
N LEU A 124 20.36 10.89 -5.11
CA LEU A 124 19.35 9.87 -4.78
C LEU A 124 18.06 10.14 -5.56
N HIS A 125 17.39 9.05 -5.96
CA HIS A 125 16.09 9.17 -6.62
C HIS A 125 15.02 9.48 -5.59
N ILE A 126 14.19 10.47 -5.89
CA ILE A 126 13.02 10.80 -5.08
C ILE A 126 11.83 10.02 -5.62
N ALA A 127 11.19 9.24 -4.77
CA ALA A 127 10.01 8.43 -5.12
C ALA A 127 8.71 9.21 -4.92
N ASP A 128 8.61 9.98 -3.83
CA ASP A 128 7.47 10.86 -3.55
C ASP A 128 7.87 12.05 -2.67
N ILE A 129 7.10 13.14 -2.75
CA ILE A 129 7.25 14.35 -1.93
C ILE A 129 5.87 14.77 -1.39
N SER A 130 5.79 15.17 -0.12
CA SER A 130 4.68 15.94 0.45
C SER A 130 5.19 17.12 1.27
N SER A 131 4.27 17.93 1.79
CA SER A 131 4.61 19.00 2.74
C SER A 131 5.21 18.49 4.06
N GLY A 132 5.04 17.20 4.37
CA GLY A 132 5.56 16.56 5.59
C GLY A 132 6.90 15.82 5.40
N GLY A 133 7.42 15.71 4.18
CA GLY A 133 8.68 15.03 3.90
C GLY A 133 8.76 14.41 2.51
N MET A 134 9.81 13.64 2.25
CA MET A 134 10.01 12.94 0.97
C MET A 134 10.44 11.49 1.18
N ALA A 135 10.08 10.63 0.24
CA ALA A 135 10.62 9.28 0.13
C ALA A 135 11.78 9.26 -0.87
N ILE A 136 12.93 8.72 -0.45
CA ILE A 136 14.13 8.56 -1.28
C ILE A 136 14.45 7.08 -1.48
N LEU A 137 14.89 6.72 -2.68
CA LEU A 137 15.38 5.40 -3.01
C LEU A 137 16.91 5.39 -2.86
N VAL A 138 17.39 4.64 -1.87
CA VAL A 138 18.81 4.48 -1.59
C VAL A 138 19.30 3.17 -2.24
N PRO A 139 20.31 3.21 -3.12
CA PRO A 139 20.92 1.99 -3.65
C PRO A 139 21.43 1.09 -2.52
N ALA A 140 21.28 -0.23 -2.63
CA ALA A 140 21.64 -1.17 -1.55
C ALA A 140 23.08 -1.02 -1.02
N ARG A 141 24.03 -0.61 -1.88
CA ARG A 141 25.42 -0.30 -1.47
C ARG A 141 25.53 0.82 -0.42
N ASN A 142 24.54 1.71 -0.37
CA ASN A 142 24.47 2.88 0.51
C ASN A 142 23.53 2.61 1.72
N PHE A 143 23.14 1.36 1.98
CA PHE A 143 22.18 1.05 3.05
C PHE A 143 22.73 1.26 4.47
N HIS A 144 24.06 1.28 4.65
CA HIS A 144 24.72 1.48 5.94
C HIS A 144 24.39 2.85 6.56
N PHE A 145 24.22 3.90 5.74
CA PHE A 145 23.84 5.24 6.18
C PHE A 145 22.46 5.34 6.87
N VAL A 146 21.55 4.40 6.59
CA VAL A 146 20.17 4.44 7.11
C VAL A 146 20.07 3.81 8.51
N LYS A 147 21.02 2.96 8.90
CA LYS A 147 20.95 2.22 10.17
C LYS A 147 21.33 3.04 11.40
N GLU A 148 22.19 4.05 11.26
CA GLU A 148 22.68 4.83 12.41
C GLU A 148 21.64 5.85 12.91
N SER A 149 20.72 6.29 12.07
CA SER A 149 19.67 7.26 12.42
C SER A 149 18.44 6.68 13.13
N VAL A 150 18.29 5.35 13.21
CA VAL A 150 17.11 4.70 13.85
C VAL A 150 17.32 4.49 15.35
N ALA A 151 18.54 4.67 15.87
CA ALA A 151 18.85 4.58 17.29
C ALA A 151 18.45 5.83 18.09
N THR A 152 18.10 6.94 17.44
CA THR A 152 17.54 8.13 18.10
C THR A 152 16.03 7.99 18.20
N THR A 153 15.61 7.35 19.28
CA THR A 153 14.22 7.25 19.75
C THR A 153 13.55 8.62 19.73
N PHE A 154 12.40 8.72 19.06
CA PHE A 154 11.45 9.82 19.28
C PHE A 154 11.02 9.77 20.75
N HIS A 155 11.61 10.62 21.59
CA HIS A 155 10.94 11.03 22.82
C HIS A 155 9.83 11.99 22.40
N GLY A 156 8.61 11.45 22.28
CA GLY A 156 7.41 12.26 22.23
C GLY A 156 7.40 13.18 23.45
N ALA A 157 7.38 14.48 23.20
CA ALA A 157 6.98 15.46 24.19
C ALA A 157 5.50 15.18 24.51
N ASN A 158 5.25 14.62 25.69
CA ASN A 158 3.94 14.70 26.30
C ASN A 158 3.77 16.13 26.81
N GLU A 159 2.74 16.82 26.32
CA GLU A 159 2.06 17.86 27.09
C GLU A 159 1.29 17.24 28.26
#